data_AF-A0A3D3G960-F1
#
_entry.id   AF-A0A3D3G960-F1
#
_cell.length_a   1.000
_cell.length_b   1.000
_cell.length_c   1.000
_cell.angle_alpha   90.00
_cell.angle_beta   90.00
_cell.angle_gamma   90.00
#
_symmetry.space_group_name_H-M   'P 1'
#
loop_
_entity.id
_entity.type
_entity.pdbx_description
1 polymer ?
#
loop_
_entity_poly.entity_id
_entity_poly.type
_entity_poly.pdbx_seq_one_letter_code
_entity_poly.pdbx_strand_id
1 'polypeptide(L)' 'AALVRAGQHKKASQELELLAEANRKRKDKGEWGFQEWLHGKTGEAIGNSEPYQAWSAGMYLFAAECVSHQSVPYF' A
#
# COMPACT_ATOMS: atom_id res chain seq x y z
N ALA A 1 -3.38 -8.95 3.26
CA ALA A 1 -4.32 -10.04 3.62
C ALA A 1 -3.83 -11.44 3.23
N ALA A 2 -3.69 -11.79 1.94
CA ALA A 2 -3.37 -13.19 1.54
C ALA A 2 -2.07 -13.73 2.16
N LEU A 3 -0.99 -12.94 2.14
CA LEU A 3 0.28 -13.32 2.79
C LEU A 3 0.12 -13.56 4.29
N VAL A 4 -0.68 -12.73 4.96
CA VAL A 4 -0.99 -12.88 6.40
C VAL A 4 -1.77 -14.18 6.65
N ARG A 5 -2.83 -14.43 5.88
CA ARG A 5 -3.65 -15.65 5.98
C ARG A 5 -2.84 -16.93 5.69
N ALA A 6 -1.85 -16.83 4.81
CA ALA A 6 -0.94 -17.92 4.49
C ALA A 6 0.21 -18.11 5.52
N GLY A 7 0.22 -17.36 6.63
CA GLY A 7 1.29 -17.43 7.63
C GLY A 7 2.62 -16.78 7.21
N GLN A 8 2.67 -16.11 6.06
CA GLN A 8 3.87 -15.49 5.51
C GLN A 8 4.08 -14.07 6.07
N HIS A 9 4.13 -13.93 7.40
CA HIS A 9 4.10 -12.64 8.08
C HIS A 9 5.31 -11.75 7.72
N LYS A 10 6.51 -12.33 7.65
CA LYS A 10 7.72 -11.58 7.26
C LYS A 10 7.57 -10.96 5.86
N LYS A 11 7.07 -11.75 4.90
CA LYS A 11 6.83 -11.25 3.54
C LYS A 11 5.74 -10.19 3.54
N ALA A 12 4.67 -10.38 4.31
CA ALA A 12 3.60 -9.38 4.44
C ALA A 12 4.12 -8.03 4.97
N SER A 13 5.01 -8.03 5.96
CA SER A 13 5.65 -6.81 6.47
C SER A 13 6.52 -6.12 5.41
N GLN A 14 7.33 -6.89 4.67
CA GLN A 14 8.17 -6.35 3.59
C GLN A 14 7.34 -5.70 2.47
N GLU A 15 6.25 -6.35 2.05
CA GLU A 15 5.36 -5.78 1.03
C GLU A 15 4.64 -4.52 1.53
N LEU A 16 4.29 -4.45 2.83
CA LEU A 16 3.69 -3.26 3.42
C LEU A 16 4.67 -2.08 3.46
N GLU A 17 5.94 -2.33 3.76
CA GLU A 17 7.01 -1.32 3.71
C GLU A 17 7.17 -0.76 2.29
N LEU A 18 7.27 -1.64 1.29
CA LEU A 18 7.36 -1.24 -0.12
C LEU A 18 6.12 -0.44 -0.57
N LEU A 19 4.94 -0.85 -0.13
CA LEU A 19 3.70 -0.13 -0.41
C LEU A 19 3.69 1.26 0.26
N ALA A 20 4.20 1.37 1.48
CA ALA A 20 4.34 2.66 2.18
C ALA A 20 5.29 3.60 1.42
N GLU A 21 6.44 3.11 0.98
CA GLU A 21 7.38 3.87 0.15
C GLU A 21 6.73 4.32 -1.16
N ALA A 22 5.99 3.44 -1.82
CA ALA A 22 5.32 3.75 -3.06
C ALA A 22 4.22 4.82 -2.89
N ASN A 23 3.45 4.75 -1.80
CA ASN A 23 2.48 5.77 -1.43
C ASN A 23 3.11 7.11 -1.07
N ARG A 24 4.40 7.13 -0.69
CA ARG A 24 5.15 8.36 -0.39
C ARG A 24 5.80 9.03 -1.60
N LYS A 25 5.83 8.38 -2.78
CA LYS A 25 6.49 8.89 -4.00
C LYS A 25 5.69 9.97 -4.74
N ARG A 26 5.32 11.06 -4.05
CA ARG A 26 4.69 12.22 -4.68
C ARG A 26 5.72 13.30 -5.02
N LYS A 27 5.69 13.79 -6.26
CA LYS A 27 6.68 14.75 -6.79
C LYS A 27 6.40 16.21 -6.43
N ASP A 28 5.17 16.59 -6.03
CA ASP A 28 4.76 18.00 -6.15
C ASP A 28 4.09 18.67 -4.92
N LYS A 29 3.38 17.99 -4.01
CA LYS A 29 2.60 18.72 -2.95
C LYS A 29 2.43 18.04 -1.58
N GLY A 30 3.22 17.02 -1.24
CA GLY A 30 3.16 16.41 0.10
C GLY A 30 3.89 15.08 0.18
N GLU A 31 4.13 14.60 1.41
CA GLU A 31 4.83 13.34 1.64
C GLU A 31 4.01 12.12 1.21
N TRP A 32 2.69 12.17 1.31
CA TRP A 32 1.79 11.05 0.97
C TRP A 32 0.90 11.39 -0.22
N GLY A 33 0.88 10.48 -1.19
CA GLY A 33 0.14 10.63 -2.44
C GLY A 33 -1.07 9.71 -2.56
N PHE A 34 -0.98 8.45 -2.12
CA PHE A 34 -2.04 7.43 -2.32
C PHE A 34 -2.63 7.47 -3.74
N GLN A 35 -1.73 7.40 -4.72
CA GLN A 35 -2.02 7.40 -6.14
C GLN A 35 -2.95 6.25 -6.52
N GLU A 36 -3.76 6.44 -7.55
CA GLU A 36 -4.59 5.37 -8.12
C GLU A 36 -3.74 4.26 -8.76
N TRP A 37 -2.75 4.68 -9.56
CA TRP A 37 -1.95 3.78 -10.36
C TRP A 37 -0.46 4.08 -10.24
N LEU A 38 0.33 3.01 -10.11
CA LEU A 38 1.78 3.04 -10.02
C LEU A 38 2.38 2.15 -11.10
N HIS A 39 3.54 2.56 -11.62
CA HIS A 39 4.32 1.78 -12.56
C HIS A 39 4.97 0.59 -11.83
N GLY A 40 4.69 -0.63 -12.28
CA GLY A 40 5.08 -1.85 -11.56
C GLY A 40 6.59 -2.09 -11.37
N LYS A 41 7.46 -1.40 -12.13
CA LYS A 41 8.92 -1.50 -11.95
C LYS A 41 9.53 -0.36 -11.15
N THR A 42 9.02 0.86 -11.33
CA THR A 42 9.62 2.07 -10.74
C THR A 42 8.88 2.54 -9.49
N GLY A 43 7.62 2.11 -9.33
CA GLY A 43 6.72 2.59 -8.28
C GLY A 43 6.37 4.06 -8.43
N GLU A 44 6.65 4.68 -9.59
CA GLU A 44 6.22 6.05 -9.88
C GLU A 44 4.75 6.07 -10.31
N ALA A 45 4.05 7.15 -10.00
CA ALA A 45 2.72 7.38 -10.56
C ALA A 45 2.75 7.39 -12.10
N ILE A 46 1.73 6.79 -12.72
CA ILE A 46 1.62 6.74 -14.18
C ILE A 46 0.52 7.65 -14.71
N GLY A 47 0.78 8.29 -15.85
CA GLY A 47 -0.21 9.05 -16.62
C GLY A 47 -0.98 10.08 -15.78
N ASN A 48 -2.32 10.04 -15.91
CA ASN A 48 -3.27 10.88 -15.17
C ASN A 48 -3.71 10.22 -13.84
N SER A 49 -2.83 9.49 -13.17
CA SER A 49 -3.15 8.95 -11.84
C SER A 49 -3.38 10.12 -10.89
N GLU A 50 -4.60 10.22 -10.38
CA GLU A 50 -4.97 11.25 -9.41
C GLU A 50 -4.47 10.85 -8.01
N PRO A 51 -3.92 11.79 -7.22
CA PRO A 51 -3.58 11.54 -5.83
C PRO A 51 -4.84 11.46 -4.95
N TYR A 52 -4.64 11.09 -3.69
CA TYR A 52 -5.64 11.11 -2.63
C TYR A 52 -6.84 10.19 -2.89
N GLN A 53 -6.61 9.07 -3.57
CA GLN A 53 -7.66 8.09 -3.78
C GLN A 53 -8.02 7.40 -2.47
N ALA A 54 -9.31 7.50 -2.11
CA ALA A 54 -9.81 6.95 -0.85
C ALA A 54 -9.61 5.42 -0.77
N TRP A 55 -9.77 4.70 -1.88
CA TRP A 55 -9.52 3.26 -1.90
C TRP A 55 -8.04 2.91 -1.71
N SER A 56 -7.11 3.73 -2.20
CA SER A 56 -5.67 3.44 -2.12
C SER A 56 -5.21 3.63 -0.68
N ALA A 57 -5.67 4.71 -0.05
CA ALA A 57 -5.45 4.94 1.38
C ALA A 57 -6.14 3.88 2.26
N GLY A 58 -7.41 3.56 1.98
CA GLY A 58 -8.17 2.56 2.72
C GLY A 58 -7.53 1.17 2.63
N MET A 59 -7.01 0.79 1.46
CA MET A 59 -6.37 -0.51 1.29
C MET A 59 -4.98 -0.59 1.93
N TYR A 60 -4.24 0.53 1.97
CA TYR A 60 -3.03 0.61 2.76
C TYR A 60 -3.31 0.41 4.26
N LEU A 61 -4.33 1.10 4.81
CA LEU A 61 -4.72 0.94 6.21
C LEU A 61 -5.17 -0.49 6.52
N PHE A 62 -5.99 -1.09 5.65
CA PHE A 62 -6.40 -2.49 5.82
C PHE A 62 -5.20 -3.46 5.78
N ALA A 63 -4.24 -3.24 4.89
CA ALA A 63 -3.02 -4.05 4.84
C ALA A 63 -2.19 -3.88 6.12
N ALA A 64 -2.06 -2.65 6.62
CA ALA A 64 -1.36 -2.35 7.87
C ALA A 64 -2.02 -3.04 9.07
N GLU A 65 -3.34 -2.98 9.17
CA GLU A 65 -4.12 -3.68 10.20
C GLU A 65 -3.87 -5.19 10.13
N CYS A 66 -3.94 -5.78 8.93
CA CYS A 66 -3.70 -7.20 8.76
C CYS A 66 -2.30 -7.63 9.22
N VAL A 67 -1.28 -6.84 8.89
CA VAL A 67 0.12 -7.14 9.23
C VAL A 67 0.35 -6.96 10.72
N SER A 68 -0.15 -5.87 11.31
CA SER A 68 -0.03 -5.56 12.74
C SER A 68 -0.64 -6.66 13.62
N HIS A 69 -1.84 -7.12 13.26
CA HIS A 69 -2.56 -8.13 14.02
C HIS A 69 -2.26 -9.58 13.61
N GLN A 70 -1.38 -9.79 12.61
CA GLN A 70 -1.07 -11.09 12.02
C GLN A 70 -2.32 -11.93 11.66
N SER A 71 -3.43 -11.25 11.39
CA SER A 71 -4.74 -11.84 11.11
C SER A 71 -5.43 -11.00 10.06
N VAL A 72 -6.44 -11.54 9.39
CA VAL A 72 -7.25 -10.77 8.44
C VAL A 72 -8.55 -10.40 9.14
N PRO A 73 -8.79 -9.11 9.46
CA PRO A 73 -10.04 -8.69 10.05
C PRO A 73 -11.18 -9.02 9.06
N TYR A 74 -12.18 -9.75 9.54
CA TYR A 74 -13.42 -10.06 8.84
C TYR A 74 -13.33 -10.88 7.53
N PHE A 75 -12.53 -11.96 7.41
CA PHE A 75 -12.72 -13.04 6.39
C PHE A 75 -12.03 -14.36 6.74
#